data_AF-A0A3D4TV43-F1
#
_entry.id   AF-A0A3D4TV43-F1
#
_cell.length_a   1.000
_cell.length_b   1.000
_cell.length_c   1.000
_cell.angle_alpha   90.00
_cell.angle_beta   90.00
_cell.angle_gamma   90.00
#
_symmetry.space_group_name_H-M   'P 1'
#
loop_
_entity.id
_entity.type
_entity.pdbx_description
1 polymer ?
#
loop_
_entity_poly.entity_id
_entity_poly.type
_entity_poly.pdbx_seq_one_letter_code
_entity_poly.pdbx_strand_id
1 'polypeptide(L)'
;MKKVLLSSIFSLFAISGYSQNRVIPNPASLYVKFMGYKSKVSVDEFGNQTRVCVFPDSTECDEWSFFRGTCGQAFSYCARKGCQIETETSESSQYAVCVCVDSLGNKVRTPLIDFMNQNGDSLIKDSEINRKR
;
A
#
# COMPACT_ATOMS: atom_id res chain seq x y z
N MET A 1 58.57 -39.32 -13.58
CA MET A 1 58.71 -38.70 -12.25
C MET A 1 59.26 -37.28 -12.39
N LYS A 2 58.41 -36.25 -12.24
CA LYS A 2 58.80 -34.88 -11.87
C LYS A 2 57.75 -34.39 -10.88
N LYS A 3 58.21 -33.99 -9.70
CA LYS A 3 57.40 -33.57 -8.56
C LYS A 3 57.21 -32.05 -8.58
N VAL A 4 56.17 -31.60 -7.87
CA VAL A 4 55.90 -30.26 -7.28
C VAL A 4 55.61 -29.14 -8.32
N LEU A 5 54.59 -28.27 -8.22
CA LEU A 5 53.97 -27.63 -7.05
C LEU A 5 52.45 -27.40 -7.23
N LEU A 6 51.70 -27.61 -6.15
CA LEU A 6 50.39 -26.99 -5.90
C LEU A 6 50.50 -25.48 -6.14
N SER A 7 49.69 -24.92 -7.04
CA SER A 7 49.32 -23.50 -6.96
C SER A 7 47.80 -23.43 -6.87
N SER A 8 47.36 -23.26 -5.63
CA SER A 8 45.98 -23.02 -5.22
C SER A 8 45.53 -21.67 -5.78
N ILE A 9 44.87 -21.67 -6.94
CA ILE A 9 44.08 -20.52 -7.35
C ILE A 9 42.68 -20.75 -6.79
N PHE A 10 42.56 -20.52 -5.48
CA PHE A 10 41.30 -20.22 -4.83
C PHE A 10 40.90 -18.84 -5.33
N SER A 11 40.41 -18.76 -6.58
CA SER A 11 39.84 -17.52 -7.11
C SER A 11 38.71 -17.15 -6.17
N LEU A 12 38.97 -16.11 -5.38
CA LEU A 12 37.97 -15.32 -4.68
C LEU A 12 36.94 -14.89 -5.72
N PHE A 13 35.92 -15.72 -5.93
CA PHE A 13 34.60 -15.22 -6.28
C PHE A 13 34.18 -14.42 -5.06
N ALA A 14 34.58 -13.14 -5.07
CA ALA A 14 34.05 -12.13 -4.19
C ALA A 14 32.54 -12.31 -4.21
N ILE A 15 32.00 -12.80 -3.09
CA ILE A 15 30.59 -12.83 -2.84
C ILE A 15 30.19 -11.36 -2.86
N SER A 16 29.79 -10.86 -4.02
CA SER A 16 29.09 -9.61 -4.15
C SER A 16 27.80 -9.79 -3.37
N GLY A 17 27.86 -9.50 -2.07
CA GLY A 17 26.70 -9.37 -1.21
C GLY A 17 25.84 -8.27 -1.81
N TYR A 18 24.90 -8.66 -2.67
CA TYR A 18 23.85 -7.77 -3.12
C TYR A 18 23.09 -7.32 -1.88
N SER A 19 23.32 -6.08 -1.45
CA SER A 19 22.46 -5.42 -0.48
C SER A 19 21.08 -5.32 -1.11
N GLN A 20 20.17 -6.22 -0.71
CA GLN A 20 18.76 -6.14 -1.09
C GLN A 20 18.17 -4.94 -0.37
N ASN A 21 18.19 -3.78 -1.03
CA ASN A 21 17.54 -2.56 -0.51
C ASN A 21 16.03 -2.83 -0.43
N ARG A 22 15.53 -3.16 0.77
CA ARG A 22 14.12 -3.47 1.00
C ARG A 22 13.33 -2.17 1.08
N VAL A 23 12.75 -1.75 -0.04
CA VAL A 23 11.79 -0.65 -0.06
C VAL A 23 10.43 -1.16 0.42
N ILE A 24 9.96 -0.66 1.57
CA ILE A 24 8.58 -0.88 2.03
C ILE A 24 7.71 0.19 1.38
N PRO A 25 6.76 -0.18 0.51
CA PRO A 25 5.91 0.80 -0.15
C PRO A 25 4.96 1.46 0.85
N ASN A 26 4.67 2.76 0.65
CA ASN A 26 3.67 3.47 1.44
C ASN A 26 2.27 2.91 1.12
N PRO A 27 1.53 2.37 2.12
CA PRO A 27 0.20 1.80 1.88
C PRO A 27 -0.81 2.79 1.32
N ALA A 28 -0.75 4.06 1.72
CA ALA A 28 -1.63 5.09 1.18
C ALA A 28 -1.38 5.32 -0.31
N SER A 29 -0.11 5.40 -0.71
CA SER A 29 0.27 5.53 -2.13
C SER A 29 -0.07 4.28 -2.94
N LEU A 30 0.05 3.08 -2.35
CA LEU A 30 -0.41 1.84 -2.97
C LEU A 30 -1.91 1.84 -3.20
N TYR A 31 -2.69 2.30 -2.22
CA TYR A 31 -4.14 2.38 -2.32
C TYR A 31 -4.59 3.36 -3.42
N VAL A 32 -4.00 4.55 -3.50
CA VAL A 32 -4.24 5.51 -4.59
C VAL A 32 -3.98 4.88 -5.95
N LYS A 33 -2.83 4.21 -6.10
CA LYS A 33 -2.45 3.51 -7.34
C LYS A 33 -3.42 2.37 -7.66
N PHE A 34 -3.79 1.57 -6.66
CA PHE A 34 -4.74 0.46 -6.81
C PHE A 34 -6.10 0.97 -7.30
N MET A 35 -6.57 2.08 -6.74
CA MET A 35 -7.82 2.70 -7.14
C MET A 35 -7.78 3.32 -8.55
N GLY A 36 -6.61 3.41 -9.16
CA GLY A 36 -6.41 3.99 -10.49
C GLY A 36 -6.41 5.52 -10.48
N TYR A 37 -6.20 6.14 -9.32
CA TYR A 37 -6.13 7.59 -9.18
C TYR A 37 -4.69 8.09 -9.30
N LYS A 38 -4.54 9.39 -9.55
CA LYS A 38 -3.23 10.01 -9.73
C LYS A 38 -2.67 10.46 -8.39
N SER A 39 -1.41 10.14 -8.13
CA SER A 39 -0.62 10.69 -7.02
C SER A 39 0.19 11.90 -7.49
N LYS A 40 0.26 12.94 -6.67
CA LYS A 40 1.01 14.18 -6.92
C LYS A 40 1.67 14.66 -5.62
N VAL A 41 2.82 15.34 -5.73
CA VAL A 41 3.38 16.09 -4.61
C VAL A 41 2.78 17.50 -4.61
N SER A 42 2.18 17.87 -3.48
CA SER A 42 1.76 19.23 -3.17
C SER A 42 2.79 19.88 -2.26
N VAL A 43 3.08 21.16 -2.48
CA VAL A 43 4.03 21.95 -1.68
C VAL A 43 3.28 23.13 -1.09
N ASP A 44 3.35 23.30 0.23
CA ASP A 44 2.72 24.43 0.91
C ASP A 44 3.57 25.72 0.83
N GLU A 45 3.07 26.82 1.40
CA GLU A 45 3.76 28.12 1.42
C GLU A 45 5.09 28.11 2.19
N PHE A 46 5.30 27.12 3.06
CA PHE A 46 6.52 26.93 3.85
C PHE A 46 7.49 25.93 3.20
N GLY A 47 7.14 25.38 2.03
CA GLY A 47 7.95 24.39 1.31
C GLY A 47 7.77 22.95 1.78
N ASN A 48 6.82 22.66 2.68
CA ASN A 48 6.55 21.29 3.12
C ASN A 48 5.90 20.50 1.99
N GLN A 49 6.35 19.26 1.80
CA GLN A 49 5.87 18.39 0.74
C GLN A 49 4.93 17.33 1.30
N THR A 50 3.73 17.25 0.72
CA THR A 50 2.72 16.24 1.03
C THR A 50 2.30 15.53 -0.25
N ARG A 51 1.99 14.24 -0.19
CA ARG A 51 1.40 13.54 -1.34
C ARG A 51 -0.11 13.64 -1.30
N VAL A 52 -0.70 13.96 -2.44
CA VAL A 52 -2.15 14.05 -2.63
C VAL A 52 -2.62 13.08 -3.71
N CYS A 53 -3.81 12.52 -3.49
CA CYS A 53 -4.62 11.79 -4.45
C CYS A 53 -5.50 12.77 -5.23
N VAL A 54 -5.45 12.70 -6.57
CA VAL A 54 -6.30 13.48 -7.46
C VAL A 54 -7.38 12.55 -8.05
N PHE A 55 -8.64 12.87 -7.79
CA PHE A 55 -9.80 12.09 -8.24
C PHE A 55 -10.25 12.47 -9.66
N PRO A 56 -11.13 11.67 -10.30
CA PRO A 56 -11.63 11.96 -11.65
C PRO A 56 -12.38 13.29 -11.80
N ASP A 57 -12.99 13.79 -10.73
CA ASP A 57 -13.65 15.11 -10.71
C ASP A 57 -12.68 16.27 -10.46
N SER A 58 -11.37 15.99 -10.45
CA SER A 58 -10.27 16.92 -10.15
C SER A 58 -10.21 17.41 -8.69
N THR A 59 -11.03 16.89 -7.78
CA THR A 59 -10.84 17.15 -6.35
C THR A 59 -9.61 16.41 -5.84
N GLU A 60 -8.97 16.95 -4.79
CA GLU A 60 -7.73 16.42 -4.23
C GLU A 60 -7.89 16.14 -2.72
N CYS A 61 -7.26 15.06 -2.24
CA CYS A 61 -7.13 14.73 -0.82
C CYS A 61 -5.67 14.36 -0.51
N ASP A 62 -5.19 14.62 0.70
CA ASP A 62 -3.98 13.94 1.20
C ASP A 62 -4.14 12.41 1.08
N GLU A 63 -3.09 11.70 0.66
CA GLU A 63 -3.17 10.26 0.42
C GLU A 63 -3.54 9.48 1.67
N TRP A 64 -3.04 9.88 2.85
CA TRP A 64 -3.36 9.24 4.11
C TRP A 64 -4.79 9.56 4.55
N SER A 65 -5.26 10.79 4.35
CA SER A 65 -6.67 11.14 4.59
C SER A 65 -7.62 10.32 3.72
N PHE A 66 -7.29 10.12 2.44
CA PHE A 66 -8.06 9.24 1.55
C PHE A 66 -8.00 7.78 2.02
N PHE A 67 -6.81 7.27 2.36
CA PHE A 67 -6.63 5.89 2.84
C PHE A 67 -7.36 5.60 4.17
N ARG A 68 -7.43 6.58 5.07
CA ARG A 68 -8.11 6.48 6.37
C ARG A 68 -9.61 6.78 6.29
N GLY A 69 -10.14 7.13 5.11
CA GLY A 69 -11.55 7.41 4.90
C GLY A 69 -12.03 8.76 5.44
N THR A 70 -11.13 9.66 5.84
CA THR A 70 -11.49 11.01 6.31
C THR A 70 -11.69 12.00 5.17
N CYS A 71 -11.32 11.64 3.94
CA CYS A 71 -11.46 12.46 2.74
C CYS A 71 -11.80 11.57 1.52
N GLY A 72 -12.48 12.12 0.51
CA GLY A 72 -12.74 11.42 -0.76
C GLY A 72 -13.65 10.20 -0.66
N GLN A 73 -14.60 10.18 0.28
CA GLN A 73 -15.41 9.02 0.63
C GLN A 73 -16.15 8.41 -0.58
N ALA A 74 -16.70 9.26 -1.45
CA ALA A 74 -17.39 8.84 -2.68
C ALA A 74 -16.47 8.10 -3.67
N PHE A 75 -15.15 8.33 -3.58
CA PHE A 75 -14.13 7.71 -4.42
C PHE A 75 -13.49 6.48 -3.78
N SER A 76 -13.87 6.13 -2.55
CA SER A 76 -13.31 5.00 -1.82
C SER A 76 -13.66 3.64 -2.45
N TYR A 77 -12.87 2.62 -2.14
CA TYR A 77 -13.16 1.24 -2.54
C TYR A 77 -14.49 0.75 -1.97
N CYS A 78 -14.80 1.08 -0.70
CA CYS A 78 -16.08 0.77 -0.08
C CYS A 78 -17.24 1.32 -0.93
N ALA A 79 -17.16 2.60 -1.33
CA ALA A 79 -18.18 3.24 -2.16
C ALA A 79 -18.34 2.56 -3.53
N ARG A 80 -17.23 2.18 -4.19
CA ARG A 80 -17.28 1.41 -5.46
C ARG A 80 -17.96 0.05 -5.33
N LYS A 81 -17.96 -0.54 -4.13
CA LYS A 81 -18.64 -1.80 -3.81
C LYS A 81 -20.05 -1.60 -3.23
N GLY A 82 -20.55 -0.36 -3.21
CA GLY A 82 -21.88 -0.04 -2.70
C GLY A 82 -21.98 0.05 -1.17
N CYS A 83 -20.86 0.16 -0.47
CA CYS A 83 -20.80 0.31 0.98
C CYS A 83 -20.40 1.74 1.37
N GLN A 84 -20.74 2.15 2.60
CA GLN A 84 -20.22 3.38 3.17
C GLN A 84 -18.79 3.17 3.70
N ILE A 85 -18.00 4.24 3.77
CA ILE A 85 -16.71 4.23 4.46
C ILE A 85 -16.82 5.12 5.70
N GLU A 86 -16.37 4.61 6.83
CA GLU A 86 -16.26 5.33 8.09
C GLU A 86 -14.81 5.31 8.57
N THR A 87 -14.42 6.29 9.38
CA THR A 87 -13.11 6.31 10.05
C THR A 87 -13.29 5.87 11.49
N GLU A 88 -12.58 4.82 11.89
CA GLU A 88 -12.47 4.41 13.29
C GLU A 88 -11.16 4.93 13.89
N THR A 89 -11.22 5.31 15.15
CA THR A 89 -10.05 5.72 15.93
C THR A 89 -9.78 4.68 17.00
N SER A 90 -8.58 4.12 17.00
CA SER A 90 -8.09 3.22 18.05
C SER A 90 -6.86 3.85 18.68
N GLU A 91 -6.97 4.19 19.97
CA GLU A 91 -5.94 4.88 20.74
C GLU A 91 -5.45 6.17 20.05
N SER A 92 -4.38 6.06 19.26
CA SER A 92 -3.70 7.14 18.53
C SER A 92 -3.71 6.98 17.01
N SER A 93 -4.38 5.94 16.50
CA SER A 93 -4.42 5.60 15.08
C SER A 93 -5.83 5.71 14.52
N GLN A 94 -5.92 6.19 13.29
CA GLN A 94 -7.17 6.22 12.52
C GLN A 94 -7.07 5.28 11.34
N TYR A 95 -8.14 4.54 11.06
CA TYR A 95 -8.22 3.62 9.94
C TYR A 95 -9.63 3.60 9.35
N ALA A 96 -9.71 3.23 8.07
CA ALA A 96 -10.97 3.13 7.36
C ALA A 96 -11.67 1.79 7.63
N VAL A 97 -12.98 1.84 7.77
CA VAL A 97 -13.88 0.68 7.89
C VAL A 97 -14.97 0.81 6.83
N CYS A 98 -15.15 -0.25 6.03
CA CYS A 98 -16.31 -0.36 5.15
C CYS A 98 -17.52 -0.81 5.97
N VAL A 99 -18.62 -0.08 5.83
CA VAL A 99 -19.90 -0.37 6.47
C VAL A 99 -20.90 -0.73 5.38
N CYS A 100 -21.19 -2.02 5.27
CA CYS A 100 -22.11 -2.59 4.30
C CYS A 100 -23.42 -3.00 4.99
N VAL A 101 -24.51 -3.10 4.23
CA VAL A 101 -25.78 -3.66 4.71
C VAL A 101 -25.94 -5.05 4.09
N ASP A 102 -26.14 -6.08 4.91
CA ASP A 102 -26.36 -7.45 4.42
C ASP A 102 -27.78 -7.65 3.88
N SER A 103 -28.08 -8.85 3.38
CA SER A 103 -29.42 -9.19 2.85
C SER A 103 -30.54 -9.17 3.89
N LEU A 104 -30.21 -9.16 5.18
CA LEU A 104 -31.15 -9.11 6.29
C LEU A 104 -31.31 -7.67 6.83
N GLY A 105 -30.59 -6.70 6.26
CA GLY A 105 -30.62 -5.30 6.70
C GLY A 105 -29.64 -4.98 7.83
N ASN A 106 -28.78 -5.91 8.25
CA ASN A 106 -27.81 -5.65 9.32
C ASN A 106 -26.59 -4.92 8.78
N LYS A 107 -26.05 -4.00 9.59
CA LYS A 107 -24.78 -3.34 9.29
C LYS A 107 -23.61 -4.26 9.61
N VAL A 108 -22.83 -4.58 8.59
CA VAL A 108 -21.56 -5.30 8.70
C VAL A 108 -20.41 -4.30 8.58
N ARG A 109 -19.51 -4.31 9.55
CA ARG A 109 -18.32 -3.44 9.61
C ARG A 109 -17.09 -4.28 9.33
N THR A 110 -16.24 -3.85 8.39
CA THR A 110 -15.02 -4.58 8.04
C THR A 110 -13.90 -3.57 7.74
N PRO A 111 -12.71 -3.68 8.34
CA PRO A 111 -11.58 -2.83 8.02
C PRO A 111 -11.33 -2.79 6.51
N LEU A 112 -10.99 -1.62 5.96
CA LEU A 112 -10.86 -1.41 4.51
C LEU A 112 -9.97 -2.46 3.83
N ILE A 113 -8.80 -2.73 4.42
CA ILE A 113 -7.85 -3.71 3.87
C ILE A 113 -8.42 -5.13 3.89
N ASP A 114 -9.10 -5.51 4.97
CA ASP A 114 -9.71 -6.84 5.08
C ASP A 114 -10.86 -6.98 4.08
N PHE A 115 -11.67 -5.93 3.91
CA PHE A 115 -12.76 -5.91 2.94
C PHE A 115 -12.22 -6.04 1.50
N MET A 116 -11.14 -5.33 1.17
CA MET A 116 -10.45 -5.48 -0.12
C MET A 116 -9.94 -6.92 -0.33
N ASN A 117 -9.27 -7.48 0.67
CA ASN A 117 -8.75 -8.85 0.62
C ASN A 117 -9.86 -9.90 0.47
N GLN A 118 -10.98 -9.74 1.17
CA GLN A 118 -12.17 -10.62 1.04
C GLN A 118 -12.77 -10.57 -0.37
N ASN A 119 -12.56 -9.47 -1.10
CA ASN A 119 -12.96 -9.32 -2.50
C ASN A 119 -11.87 -9.75 -3.51
N GLY A 120 -10.75 -10.31 -3.05
CA GLY A 120 -9.63 -10.71 -3.91
C GLY A 120 -8.72 -9.57 -4.37
N ASP A 121 -8.91 -8.37 -3.81
CA ASP A 121 -8.29 -7.11 -4.25
C ASP A 121 -7.15 -6.68 -3.31
N SER A 122 -6.14 -7.53 -3.13
CA SER A 122 -5.01 -7.21 -2.24
C SER A 122 -4.14 -6.06 -2.76
N LEU A 123 -3.80 -5.13 -1.87
CA LEU A 123 -2.83 -4.05 -2.14
C LEU A 123 -1.40 -4.58 -2.33
N ILE A 124 -1.08 -5.75 -1.78
CA ILE A 124 0.24 -6.39 -1.87
C ILE A 124 0.06 -7.71 -2.62
N LYS A 125 0.70 -7.85 -3.78
CA LYS A 125 0.62 -9.10 -4.56
C LYS A 125 1.48 -10.19 -3.92
N ASP A 126 1.00 -11.43 -3.93
CA ASP A 126 1.71 -12.60 -3.39
C ASP A 126 3.10 -12.82 -4.02
N SER A 127 3.30 -12.39 -5.27
CA SER A 127 4.60 -12.42 -5.93
C SER A 127 5.68 -11.58 -5.24
N GLU A 128 5.28 -10.51 -4.53
CA GLU A 128 6.20 -9.68 -3.73
C GLU A 128 6.49 -10.28 -2.35
N ILE A 129 5.62 -11.17 -1.85
CA ILE A 129 5.82 -11.93 -0.62
C ILE A 129 6.70 -13.16 -0.89
N ASN A 130 6.50 -13.84 -2.02
CA ASN A 130 7.30 -15.03 -2.39
C ASN A 130 8.71 -14.69 -2.91
N ARG A 131 8.97 -13.44 -3.34
CA ARG A 131 10.36 -12.96 -3.53
C ARG A 131 11.12 -12.78 -2.21
N LYS A 132 10.43 -12.89 -1.06
CA LYS A 132 10.99 -12.71 0.29
C LYS A 132 11.17 -14.04 1.06
N ARG A 133 10.94 -15.19 0.45
CA ARG A 133 11.25 -16.51 1.02
C ARG A 133 12.39 -17.17 0.28
#